data_AF-C0EDB7-F1
#
_entry.id   AF-C0EDB7-F1
#
_cell.length_a   1.000
_cell.length_b   1.000
_cell.length_c   1.000
_cell.angle_alpha   90.00
_cell.angle_beta   90.00
_cell.angle_gamma   90.00
#
_symmetry.space_group_name_H-M   'P 1'
#
loop_
_entity.id
_entity.type
_entity.pdbx_description
1 polymer ?
#
loop_
_entity_poly.entity_id
_entity_poly.type
_entity_poly.pdbx_seq_one_letter_code
_entity_poly.pdbx_strand_id
1 'polypeptide(L)' 'MPQYTSTQAILQNLKDAGCDPKTVEQFLLLRKAGDRKEQLKLLSIHRKQLLDKVHREEKRIDCLDYLVYQIKKEA' A
#
# COMPACT_ATOMS: atom_id res chain seq x y z
N MET A 1 2.75 -6.20 27.18
CA MET A 1 2.65 -5.91 25.74
C MET A 1 2.52 -7.24 25.02
N PRO A 2 1.36 -7.61 24.46
CA PRO A 2 1.20 -8.94 23.87
C PRO A 2 2.05 -9.05 22.60
N GLN A 3 2.80 -10.14 22.49
CA GLN A 3 3.69 -10.47 21.39
C GLN A 3 2.92 -10.55 20.06
N TYR A 4 2.96 -9.48 19.27
CA TYR A 4 2.40 -9.41 17.91
C TYR A 4 3.20 -10.23 16.87
N THR A 5 3.95 -11.26 17.30
CA THR A 5 4.90 -12.02 16.48
C THR A 5 4.35 -13.34 15.95
N SER A 6 3.03 -13.57 16.00
CA SER A 6 2.44 -14.75 15.36
C SER A 6 2.44 -14.59 13.83
N THR A 7 2.64 -15.70 13.11
CA THR A 7 2.58 -15.72 11.64
C THR A 7 1.22 -15.24 11.12
N GLN A 8 0.15 -15.48 11.88
CA GLN A 8 -1.19 -15.01 11.55
C GLN A 8 -1.31 -13.49 11.62
N ALA A 9 -0.73 -12.84 12.66
CA ALA A 9 -0.73 -11.39 12.77
C ALA A 9 0.04 -10.74 11.61
N ILE A 10 1.17 -11.33 11.20
CA ILE A 10 1.94 -10.86 10.04
C ILE A 10 1.12 -10.99 8.75
N LEU A 11 0.47 -12.14 8.54
CA LEU A 11 -0.40 -12.34 7.37
C LEU A 11 -1.54 -11.33 7.33
N GLN A 12 -2.18 -11.08 8.47
CA GLN A 12 -3.25 -10.10 8.56
C GLN A 12 -2.74 -8.68 8.23
N ASN A 13 -1.61 -8.28 8.80
CA ASN A 13 -1.01 -6.98 8.50
C ASN A 13 -0.68 -6.81 7.01
N LEU A 14 -0.19 -7.85 6.33
CA LEU A 14 0.07 -7.79 4.89
C LEU A 14 -1.23 -7.64 4.09
N LYS A 15 -2.30 -8.36 4.49
CA LYS A 15 -3.62 -8.23 3.87
C LYS A 15 -4.23 -6.85 4.08
N ASP A 16 -4.16 -6.32 5.30
CA ASP A 16 -4.68 -4.99 5.65
C ASP A 16 -3.91 -3.87 4.93
N ALA A 17 -2.61 -4.08 4.69
CA ALA A 17 -1.80 -3.20 3.84
C ALA A 17 -2.14 -3.32 2.34
N GLY A 18 -3.03 -4.23 1.94
CA GLY A 18 -3.41 -4.47 0.56
C GLY A 18 -2.35 -5.19 -0.26
N CYS A 19 -1.44 -5.93 0.37
CA CYS A 19 -0.50 -6.80 -0.34
C CYS A 19 -1.27 -7.91 -1.06
N ASP A 20 -1.03 -8.09 -2.35
CA ASP A 20 -1.64 -9.16 -3.13
C ASP A 20 -1.06 -10.54 -2.73
N PRO A 21 -1.72 -11.65 -3.11
CA PRO A 21 -1.28 -12.99 -2.74
C PRO A 21 0.17 -13.32 -3.14
N LYS A 22 0.67 -12.81 -4.27
CA LYS A 22 2.06 -13.05 -4.71
C LYS A 22 3.03 -12.33 -3.80
N THR A 23 2.74 -11.07 -3.45
CA THR A 23 3.55 -10.29 -2.51
C THR A 23 3.59 -10.96 -1.13
N VAL A 24 2.46 -11.50 -0.65
CA VAL A 24 2.39 -12.24 0.61
C VAL A 24 3.23 -13.52 0.56
N GLU A 25 3.10 -14.31 -0.49
CA GLU A 25 3.88 -15.54 -0.69
C GLU A 25 5.38 -15.26 -0.71
N GLN A 26 5.82 -14.27 -1.50
CA GLN A 26 7.21 -13.86 -1.57
C GLN A 26 7.74 -13.40 -0.21
N PHE A 27 6.95 -12.63 0.54
CA PHE A 27 7.32 -12.20 1.89
C PHE A 27 7.55 -13.40 2.84
N LEU A 28 6.70 -14.42 2.78
CA LEU A 28 6.84 -15.63 3.60
C LEU A 28 8.07 -16.47 3.22
N LEU A 29 8.39 -16.57 1.93
CA LEU A 29 9.59 -17.26 1.46
C LEU A 29 10.86 -16.59 1.98
N LEU A 30 10.93 -15.26 1.87
CA LEU A 30 12.06 -14.47 2.40
C LEU A 30 12.15 -14.59 3.92
N ARG A 31 11.00 -14.65 4.63
CA ARG A 31 10.97 -14.89 6.08
C ARG A 31 11.59 -16.24 6.44
N LYS A 32 11.22 -17.29 5.71
CA LYS A 32 11.74 -18.65 5.92
C LYS A 32 13.25 -18.72 5.64
N ALA A 33 13.73 -17.96 4.65
CA ALA A 33 15.15 -17.84 4.33
C ALA A 33 15.94 -16.95 5.30
N GLY A 34 15.26 -16.21 6.19
CA GLY A 34 15.91 -15.25 7.10
C GLY A 34 16.36 -13.95 6.42
N ASP A 35 15.96 -13.70 5.17
CA ASP A 35 16.39 -12.53 4.39
C ASP A 35 15.54 -11.30 4.72
N ARG A 36 15.81 -10.71 5.87
CA ARG A 36 15.11 -9.51 6.35
C ARG A 36 15.29 -8.30 5.43
N LYS A 37 16.43 -8.21 4.73
CA LYS A 37 16.73 -7.07 3.84
C LYS A 37 15.79 -7.07 2.65
N GLU A 38 15.63 -8.21 1.99
CA GLU A 38 14.70 -8.30 0.86
C GLU A 38 13.24 -8.25 1.33
N GLN A 39 12.89 -8.72 2.54
CA GLN A 39 11.56 -8.48 3.11
C GLN A 39 11.23 -6.99 3.23
N LEU A 40 12.14 -6.20 3.80
CA LEU A 40 11.95 -4.75 3.96
C LEU A 40 11.88 -4.03 2.61
N LYS A 41 12.69 -4.46 1.64
CA LYS A 41 12.67 -3.93 0.28
C LYS A 41 11.32 -4.21 -0.41
N LEU A 42 10.79 -5.42 -0.28
CA LEU A 42 9.48 -5.80 -0.81
C LEU A 42 8.37 -4.89 -0.26
N LEU A 43 8.37 -4.65 1.07
CA LEU A 43 7.41 -3.75 1.71
C LEU A 43 7.57 -2.28 1.27
N SER A 44 8.82 -1.82 1.07
CA SER A 44 9.10 -0.47 0.56
C SER A 44 8.56 -0.25 -0.85
N ILE A 45 8.71 -1.26 -1.72
CA ILE A 45 8.14 -1.24 -3.08
C ILE A 45 6.62 -1.15 -3.01
N HIS A 46 5.96 -1.97 -2.19
CA HIS A 46 4.51 -1.92 -2.02
C HIS A 46 4.04 -0.55 -1.49
N ARG A 47 4.73 -0.01 -0.48
CA ARG A 47 4.46 1.34 0.04
C ARG A 47 4.53 2.41 -1.06
N LYS A 48 5.54 2.34 -1.93
CA LYS A 48 5.68 3.27 -3.07
C LYS A 48 4.49 3.16 -4.02
N GLN A 49 4.04 1.94 -4.34
CA GLN A 49 2.87 1.73 -5.20
C GLN A 49 1.59 2.29 -4.58
N LEU A 50 1.40 2.17 -3.27
CA LEU A 50 0.28 2.79 -2.57
C LEU A 50 0.31 4.31 -2.68
N LEU A 51 1.47 4.94 -2.45
CA LEU A 51 1.63 6.38 -2.61
C LEU A 51 1.38 6.83 -4.05
N ASP A 52 1.87 6.08 -5.04
CA ASP A 52 1.63 6.39 -6.45
C ASP A 52 0.13 6.33 -6.80
N LYS A 53 -0.65 5.43 -6.17
CA LYS A 53 -2.11 5.40 -6.32
C LYS A 53 -2.76 6.62 -5.69
N VAL A 54 -2.37 6.99 -4.46
CA VAL A 54 -2.88 8.19 -3.78
C VAL A 54 -2.64 9.44 -4.63
N HIS A 55 -1.40 9.67 -5.06
CA HIS A 55 -1.07 10.83 -5.90
C HIS A 55 -1.82 10.87 -7.24
N ARG A 56 -2.19 9.71 -7.80
CA ARG A 56 -3.01 9.65 -9.01
C ARG A 56 -4.45 10.06 -8.74
N GLU A 57 -5.03 9.55 -7.66
CA GLU A 57 -6.40 9.88 -7.29
C GLU A 57 -6.54 11.33 -6.82
N GLU A 58 -5.56 11.86 -6.08
CA GLU A 58 -5.47 13.30 -5.74
C GLU A 58 -5.53 14.17 -6.99
N LYS A 59 -4.69 13.89 -8.01
CA LYS A 59 -4.72 14.63 -9.28
C LYS A 59 -6.07 14.56 -9.99
N ARG A 60 -6.76 13.42 -9.92
CA ARG A 60 -8.09 13.26 -10.52
C ARG A 60 -9.12 14.11 -9.78
N ILE A 61 -9.04 14.19 -8.46
CA ILE A 61 -9.87 15.04 -7.62
C ILE A 61 -9.60 16.52 -7.95
N ASP A 62 -8.34 16.94 -8.03
CA ASP A 62 -7.99 18.32 -8.39
C ASP A 62 -8.60 18.75 -9.73
N CYS A 63 -8.54 17.88 -10.74
CA CYS A 63 -9.17 18.14 -12.04
C CYS A 63 -10.70 18.28 -11.93
N LEU A 64 -11.33 17.44 -11.12
CA LEU A 64 -12.77 17.48 -10.90
C LEU A 64 -13.19 18.76 -10.16
N ASP A 65 -12.46 19.13 -9.10
CA ASP A 65 -12.71 20.33 -8.32
C ASP A 65 -12.55 21.59 -9.17
N TYR A 66 -11.55 21.61 -10.05
CA TYR A 66 -11.38 22.71 -11.00
C TYR A 66 -12.56 22.82 -11.96
N LEU A 67 -13.05 21.70 -12.51
CA LEU A 67 -14.23 21.70 -13.38
C LEU A 67 -15.47 22.22 -12.63
N VAL A 68 -15.69 21.76 -11.39
CA VAL A 68 -16.79 22.23 -10.55
C VAL A 68 -16.68 23.74 -10.27
N TYR A 69 -15.47 24.24 -10.01
CA TYR A 69 -15.23 25.68 -9.83
C TYR A 69 -15.61 26.49 -11.07
N GLN A 70 -15.21 26.04 -12.27
CA GLN A 70 -15.56 26.73 -13.52
C GLN A 70 -17.09 26.83 -13.69
N ILE A 71 -17.80 25.70 -13.52
CA ILE A 71 -19.27 25.66 -13.63
C ILE A 71 -19.93 26.62 -12.63
N LYS A 72 -19.45 26.67 -11.38
CA LYS A 72 -19.99 27.56 -10.35
C LYS A 72 -19.74 29.04 -10.61
N LYS A 73 -18.70 29.38 -11.39
CA LYS A 73 -18.38 30.76 -11.74
C LYS A 73 -19.21 31.27 -12.93
N GLU A 74 -19.64 30.37 -13.80
CA GLU A 74 -20.48 30.65 -14.96
C GLU A 74 -21.98 30.75 -14.63
N ALA A 75 -22.38 30.30 -13.44
CA ALA A 75 -23.73 30.42 -12.88
C ALA A 75 -23.90 31.71 -12.07
#